data_AF-A0A7J6SUF0-F1
#
_entry.id   AF-A0A7J6SUF0-F1
#
_cell.length_a   1.000
_cell.length_b   1.000
_cell.length_c   1.000
_cell.angle_alpha   90.00
_cell.angle_beta   90.00
_cell.angle_gamma   90.00
#
_symmetry.space_group_name_H-M   'P 1'
#
loop_
_entity.id
_entity.type
_entity.pdbx_description
1 polymer ?
#
loop_
_entity_poly.entity_id
_entity_poly.type
_entity_poly.pdbx_seq_one_letter_code
_entity_poly.pdbx_strand_id
1 'polypeptide(L)'
;HLWARLTVGSPLRDLSYIAGRDADVVGHLNKDGTILTLHGPTKKRVGHVAMCIWGATKAAVYTGKGSHLAFNTPLRKTMKKR
;
A
#
# COMPACT_ATOMS: atom_id res chain seq x y z
N HIS A 1 -5.14 -3.82 14.27
CA HIS A 1 -4.17 -4.54 13.42
C HIS A 1 -4.51 -4.31 11.96
N LEU A 2 -3.54 -3.93 11.13
CA LEU A 2 -3.73 -3.55 9.73
C LEU A 2 -3.13 -4.60 8.79
N TRP A 3 -3.96 -5.44 8.18
CA TRP A 3 -3.52 -6.58 7.36
C TRP A 3 -3.91 -6.37 5.89
N ALA A 4 -2.96 -6.01 5.03
CA ALA A 4 -3.27 -5.69 3.63
C ALA A 4 -2.82 -6.79 2.67
N ARG A 5 -3.62 -7.03 1.61
CA ARG A 5 -3.27 -7.89 0.48
C ARG A 5 -2.69 -7.03 -0.63
N LEU A 6 -1.37 -7.12 -0.81
CA LEU A 6 -0.63 -6.23 -1.71
C LEU A 6 -0.76 -6.59 -3.20
N THR A 7 -1.31 -7.77 -3.52
CA THR A 7 -1.69 -8.15 -4.90
C THR A 7 -2.59 -9.39 -4.86
N VAL A 8 -3.32 -9.65 -5.95
CA VAL A 8 -4.17 -10.85 -6.10
C VAL A 8 -3.30 -12.10 -6.00
N GLY A 9 -3.68 -13.02 -5.12
CA GLY A 9 -2.94 -14.27 -4.87
C GLY A 9 -1.73 -14.14 -3.93
N SER A 10 -1.44 -12.96 -3.38
CA SER A 10 -0.41 -12.82 -2.33
C SER A 10 -0.98 -12.98 -0.92
N PRO A 11 -0.18 -13.50 0.03
CA PRO A 11 -0.57 -13.60 1.42
C PRO A 11 -0.85 -12.21 1.99
N LEU A 12 -1.75 -12.14 2.98
CA LEU A 12 -1.96 -10.92 3.75
C LEU A 12 -0.65 -10.56 4.47
N ARG A 13 -0.27 -9.29 4.39
CA ARG A 13 0.92 -8.77 5.07
C ARG A 13 0.48 -7.88 6.22
N ASP A 14 1.04 -8.12 7.39
CA ASP A 14 0.81 -7.25 8.54
C ASP A 14 1.59 -5.94 8.36
N LEU A 15 0.85 -4.83 8.33
CA LEU A 15 1.34 -3.46 8.27
C LEU A 15 1.15 -2.72 9.59
N SER A 16 0.74 -3.42 10.65
CA SER A 16 0.47 -2.83 11.98
C SER A 16 1.68 -2.09 12.55
N TYR A 17 2.92 -2.53 12.25
CA TYR A 17 4.12 -1.82 12.67
C TYR A 17 4.24 -0.40 12.07
N ILE A 18 3.72 -0.20 10.84
CA ILE A 18 3.78 1.09 10.16
C ILE A 18 2.64 2.00 10.64
N ALA A 19 1.45 1.43 10.83
CA ALA A 19 0.31 2.15 11.42
C ALA A 19 0.56 2.52 12.89
N GLY A 20 1.26 1.68 13.66
CA GLY A 20 1.60 1.92 15.06
C GLY A 20 2.57 3.08 15.30
N ARG A 21 3.18 3.64 14.25
CA ARG A 21 4.01 4.85 14.35
C ARG A 21 3.19 6.13 14.53
N ASP A 22 1.90 6.10 14.18
CA ASP A 22 1.01 7.23 14.30
C ASP A 22 -0.37 6.76 14.77
N ALA A 23 -0.61 6.86 16.09
CA ALA A 23 -1.81 6.33 16.73
C ALA A 23 -3.12 7.01 16.25
N ASP A 24 -3.04 8.21 15.68
CA ASP A 24 -4.21 8.96 15.23
C ASP A 24 -4.57 8.66 13.76
N VAL A 25 -3.77 7.84 13.06
CA VAL A 25 -4.05 7.43 11.69
C VAL A 25 -4.64 6.02 11.66
N VAL A 26 -5.91 5.94 11.27
CA VAL A 26 -6.67 4.69 11.16
C VAL A 26 -6.71 4.23 9.71
N GLY A 27 -6.36 2.96 9.49
CA GLY A 27 -6.46 2.31 8.18
C GLY A 27 -7.68 1.42 8.07
N HIS A 28 -8.45 1.60 6.99
CA HIS A 28 -9.58 0.75 6.63
C HIS A 28 -9.25 -0.01 5.34
N LEU A 29 -9.53 -1.31 5.34
CA LEU A 29 -9.40 -2.13 4.15
C LEU A 29 -10.77 -2.43 3.57
N ASN A 30 -10.86 -2.50 2.26
CA ASN A 30 -12.03 -3.06 1.60
C ASN A 30 -12.17 -4.57 1.92
N LYS A 31 -13.34 -5.14 1.61
CA LYS A 31 -13.64 -6.56 1.85
C LYS A 31 -12.63 -7.51 1.21
N ASP A 32 -12.08 -7.13 0.06
CA ASP A 32 -11.10 -7.95 -0.68
C ASP A 32 -9.67 -7.84 -0.14
N GLY A 33 -9.43 -6.89 0.78
CA GLY A 33 -8.13 -6.57 1.35
C GLY A 33 -7.15 -5.89 0.39
N THR A 34 -7.61 -5.44 -0.77
CA THR A 34 -6.80 -4.88 -1.86
C THR A 34 -6.66 -3.36 -1.83
N ILE A 35 -7.63 -2.66 -1.26
CA ILE A 35 -7.65 -1.19 -1.15
C ILE A 35 -7.53 -0.81 0.31
N LEU A 36 -6.48 -0.08 0.63
CA LEU A 36 -6.23 0.51 1.94
C LEU A 36 -6.55 2.01 1.90
N THR A 37 -7.52 2.43 2.71
CA THR A 37 -7.87 3.84 2.92
C THR A 37 -7.34 4.28 4.29
N LEU A 38 -6.68 5.44 4.35
CA LEU A 38 -6.14 6.00 5.59
C LEU A 38 -6.93 7.25 5.99
N HIS A 39 -7.31 7.34 7.25
CA HIS A 39 -7.98 8.47 7.87
C HIS A 39 -7.17 8.97 9.05
N GLY A 40 -7.08 10.27 9.25
CA GLY A 40 -6.36 10.85 10.37
C GLY A 40 -6.60 12.36 10.47
N PRO A 41 -6.11 13.01 11.52
CA PRO A 41 -6.46 14.38 11.87
C PRO A 41 -5.91 15.41 10.87
N THR A 42 -4.79 15.12 10.21
CA THR A 42 -4.17 16.05 9.26
C THR A 42 -3.68 15.35 8.00
N LYS A 43 -3.76 16.07 6.87
CA LYS A 43 -3.25 15.59 5.56
C LYS A 43 -1.77 15.20 5.62
N LYS A 44 -0.94 15.94 6.37
CA LYS A 44 0.50 15.69 6.50
C LYS A 44 0.79 14.34 7.15
N ARG A 45 0.10 14.02 8.25
CA ARG A 45 0.26 12.74 8.97
C ARG A 45 -0.20 11.55 8.13
N VAL A 46 -1.40 11.67 7.56
CA VAL A 46 -1.95 10.64 6.65
C VAL A 46 -1.01 10.41 5.46
N GLY A 47 -0.53 11.48 4.83
CA GLY A 47 0.41 11.39 3.71
C GLY A 47 1.74 10.73 4.10
N HIS A 48 2.29 11.05 5.27
CA HIS A 48 3.52 10.42 5.76
C HIS A 48 3.35 8.91 5.93
N VAL A 49 2.29 8.47 6.62
CA VAL A 49 2.00 7.04 6.81
C VAL A 49 1.78 6.35 5.46
N ALA A 50 1.02 6.97 4.54
CA ALA A 50 0.82 6.44 3.19
C ALA A 50 2.14 6.23 2.45
N MET A 51 3.07 7.19 2.53
CA MET A 51 4.37 7.10 1.87
C MET A 51 5.27 6.04 2.49
N CYS A 52 5.24 5.85 3.82
CA CYS A 52 5.97 4.77 4.48
C CYS A 52 5.46 3.39 4.03
N ILE A 53 4.14 3.21 4.00
CA ILE A 53 3.53 1.95 3.53
C ILE A 53 3.90 1.71 2.08
N TRP A 54 3.72 2.71 1.21
CA TRP A 54 4.04 2.61 -0.21
C TRP A 54 5.52 2.29 -0.45
N GLY A 55 6.45 2.98 0.22
CA GLY A 55 7.88 2.72 0.10
C GLY A 55 8.27 1.28 0.45
N ALA A 56 7.67 0.72 1.51
CA ALA A 56 7.94 -0.66 1.94
C ALA A 56 7.31 -1.73 1.05
N THR A 57 6.30 -1.36 0.25
CA THR A 57 5.46 -2.32 -0.49
C THR A 57 5.32 -2.00 -1.97
N LYS A 58 6.13 -1.08 -2.48
CA LYS A 58 6.03 -0.50 -3.82
C LYS A 58 5.94 -1.58 -4.91
N ALA A 59 5.00 -1.37 -5.83
CA ALA A 59 4.82 -2.26 -6.97
C ALA A 59 6.08 -2.39 -7.84
N ALA A 60 6.44 -3.63 -8.17
CA ALA A 60 7.56 -3.93 -9.03
C ALA A 60 7.26 -3.58 -10.51
N VAL A 61 8.23 -3.00 -11.20
CA VAL A 61 8.07 -2.41 -12.55
C VAL A 61 7.73 -3.45 -13.63
N TYR A 62 8.17 -4.69 -13.50
CA TYR A 62 7.90 -5.72 -14.51
C TYR A 62 6.58 -6.47 -14.25
N THR A 63 6.31 -6.79 -12.98
CA THR A 63 5.18 -7.66 -12.61
C THR A 63 3.93 -6.87 -12.20
N GLY A 64 4.07 -5.61 -11.79
CA GLY A 64 2.98 -4.84 -11.20
C GLY A 64 2.55 -5.32 -9.81
N LYS A 65 3.26 -6.29 -9.21
CA LYS A 65 2.95 -6.82 -7.88
C LYS A 65 3.44 -5.86 -6.80
N GLY A 66 2.57 -5.49 -5.87
CA GLY A 66 2.82 -4.57 -4.76
C GLY A 66 1.81 -3.42 -4.74
N SER A 67 2.02 -2.44 -3.86
CA SER A 67 1.13 -1.31 -3.68
C SER A 67 1.43 -0.16 -4.65
N HIS A 68 0.38 0.62 -4.92
CA HIS A 68 0.46 1.91 -5.60
C HIS A 68 -0.59 2.86 -4.99
N LEU A 69 -0.46 4.15 -5.27
CA LEU A 69 -1.47 5.13 -4.87
C LEU A 69 -2.66 5.05 -5.83
N ALA A 70 -3.88 5.31 -5.35
CA ALA A 70 -5.12 5.06 -6.08
C ALA A 70 -5.17 5.67 -7.50
N PHE A 71 -4.59 6.86 -7.68
CA PHE A 71 -4.55 7.58 -8.97
C PHE A 71 -3.14 7.69 -9.56
N ASN A 72 -2.22 6.80 -9.15
CA ASN A 72 -0.85 6.77 -9.64
C ASN A 72 -0.44 5.34 -9.96
N THR A 73 -0.99 4.81 -11.05
CA THR A 73 -0.73 3.45 -11.53
C THR A 73 0.75 3.29 -11.86
N PRO A 74 1.40 2.18 -11.45
CA PRO A 74 2.82 1.98 -11.69
C PRO A 74 3.12 1.86 -13.19
N LEU A 75 4.11 2.62 -13.67
CA LEU A 75 4.65 2.44 -15.02
C LEU A 75 5.28 1.05 -15.14
N ARG A 76 4.89 0.29 -16.16
CA ARG A 76 5.37 -1.07 -16.40
C ARG A 76 6.43 -1.10 -17.50
N LYS A 77 7.45 -1.94 -17.32
CA LYS A 77 8.42 -2.25 -18.38
C LYS A 77 8.08 -3.59 -19.03
N THR A 78 8.20 -3.65 -20.34
CA THR A 78 8.15 -4.91 -21.09
C THR A 78 9.48 -5.65 -20.95
N MET A 79 9.43 -6.98 -20.92
CA MET A 79 10.64 -7.79 -21.01
C MET A 79 11.24 -7.68 -22.40
N LYS A 80 12.57 -7.68 -22.48
CA LYS A 80 13.30 -7.74 -23.77
C LYS A 80 12.88 -9.03 -24.49
N LYS A 81 12.34 -8.90 -25.70
CA LYS A 81 12.08 -10.05 -26.57
C LYS A 81 13.42 -10.74 -26.87
N ARG A 82 13.45 -12.06 -26.73
CA ARG A 82 14.58 -12.88 -27.16
C ARG A 82 14.65 -12.89 -28.68
#